data_AF-A0A8B6D6C6-F1
#
_entry.id   AF-A0A8B6D6C6-F1
#
_cell.length_a   1.000
_cell.length_b   1.000
_cell.length_c   1.000
_cell.angle_alpha   90.00
_cell.angle_beta   90.00
_cell.angle_gamma   90.00
#
_symmetry.space_group_name_H-M   'P 1'
#
loop_
_entity.id
_entity.type
_entity.pdbx_description
1 polymer ?
#
loop_
_entity_poly.entity_id
_entity_poly.type
_entity_poly.pdbx_seq_one_letter_code
_entity_poly.pdbx_strand_id
1 'polypeptide(L)'
;MSTMLKKLAKVTEILVIVCLTTVYCFWNGAPINTCLSSATFHTKVLNETHMGQYLPMNNSEMNYTLTVSKLEYKNLTLPKMKPKQDYIRVTLRAAPNDYFRGFFVQATRADFPLEAINRPAYGTFRPLDANSQARRCRAAVGGVGGITHTNNRDKNVVSFDWYPPASCNLGNVQFVATVVKQYNEYWVDVRSPNVTGIGFQGERGILCQLYNDPFNTGIQQEVIRLLSQQQQQQGQQQGQQQQARTAG
;
A
#
# COMPACT_ATOMS: atom_id res chain seq x y z
N MET A 1 -44.53 -42.22 -7.22
CA MET A 1 -43.49 -41.21 -7.49
C MET A 1 -42.34 -41.43 -6.51
N SER A 2 -41.26 -42.04 -7.01
CA SER A 2 -40.24 -42.76 -6.24
C SER A 2 -39.49 -41.89 -5.21
N THR A 3 -39.22 -42.44 -4.04
CA THR A 3 -38.42 -41.88 -2.94
C THR A 3 -37.04 -41.39 -3.39
N MET A 4 -36.54 -41.91 -4.52
CA MET A 4 -35.32 -41.44 -5.20
C MET A 4 -35.43 -40.00 -5.74
N LEU A 5 -36.58 -39.61 -6.31
CA LEU A 5 -36.79 -38.25 -6.84
C LEU A 5 -36.79 -37.18 -5.74
N LYS A 6 -37.32 -37.51 -4.56
CA LYS A 6 -37.30 -36.60 -3.39
C LYS A 6 -35.89 -36.43 -2.81
N LYS A 7 -35.06 -37.48 -2.85
CA LYS A 7 -33.66 -37.41 -2.41
C LYS A 7 -32.81 -36.60 -3.41
N LEU A 8 -33.02 -36.81 -4.71
CA LEU A 8 -32.36 -36.02 -5.76
C LEU A 8 -32.70 -34.53 -5.67
N ALA A 9 -33.98 -34.18 -5.46
CA ALA A 9 -34.41 -32.79 -5.30
C ALA A 9 -33.77 -32.10 -4.07
N LYS A 10 -33.69 -32.80 -2.93
CA LYS A 10 -33.02 -32.30 -1.72
C LYS A 10 -31.51 -32.16 -1.89
N VAL A 11 -30.87 -33.07 -2.62
CA VAL A 11 -29.44 -33.02 -2.92
C VAL A 11 -29.14 -31.84 -3.83
N THR A 12 -29.98 -31.58 -4.84
CA THR A 12 -29.85 -30.40 -5.71
C THR A 12 -30.12 -29.08 -4.99
N GLU A 13 -31.09 -29.01 -4.06
CA GLU A 13 -31.27 -27.81 -3.22
C GLU A 13 -30.05 -27.55 -2.34
N ILE A 14 -29.47 -28.58 -1.71
CA ILE A 14 -28.27 -28.44 -0.88
C ILE A 14 -27.06 -28.03 -1.72
N LEU A 15 -26.88 -28.60 -2.92
CA LEU A 15 -25.80 -28.22 -3.84
C LEU A 15 -25.94 -26.78 -4.37
N VAL A 16 -27.17 -26.32 -4.62
CA VAL A 16 -27.45 -24.94 -5.04
C VAL A 16 -27.24 -23.95 -3.89
N ILE A 17 -27.57 -24.31 -2.65
CA ILE A 17 -27.31 -23.49 -1.45
C ILE A 17 -25.81 -23.40 -1.14
N VAL A 18 -25.06 -24.49 -1.36
CA VAL A 18 -23.59 -24.51 -1.22
C VAL A 18 -22.89 -23.73 -2.35
N CYS A 19 -23.47 -23.67 -3.55
CA CYS A 19 -22.96 -22.86 -4.66
C CYS A 19 -23.32 -21.37 -4.60
N LEU A 20 -24.36 -20.96 -3.86
CA LEU A 20 -24.84 -19.57 -3.85
C LEU A 20 -24.19 -18.65 -2.81
N THR A 21 -23.22 -19.09 -2.00
CA THR A 21 -22.67 -18.24 -0.91
C THR A 21 -21.14 -18.20 -0.77
N THR A 22 -20.39 -18.55 -1.81
CA THR A 22 -18.95 -18.25 -1.88
C THR A 22 -18.66 -17.02 -2.75
N VAL A 23 -19.55 -16.03 -2.71
CA VAL A 23 -19.17 -14.67 -3.08
C VAL A 23 -18.37 -14.12 -1.90
N TYR A 24 -17.05 -13.96 -2.07
CA TYR A 24 -16.13 -13.45 -1.05
C TYR A 24 -16.43 -11.98 -0.71
N CYS A 25 -17.54 -11.71 -0.05
CA CYS A 25 -17.63 -10.58 0.85
C CYS A 25 -16.61 -10.85 1.96
N PHE A 26 -15.44 -10.22 1.89
CA PHE A 26 -14.40 -10.41 2.89
C PHE A 26 -14.88 -9.84 4.21
N TRP A 27 -15.55 -10.68 4.99
CA TRP A 27 -16.12 -10.26 6.26
C TRP A 27 -15.04 -9.87 7.27
N ASN A 28 -13.81 -10.36 7.07
CA ASN A 28 -12.66 -10.11 7.92
C ASN A 28 -11.44 -9.68 7.09
N GLY A 29 -11.49 -8.46 6.55
CA GLY A 29 -10.34 -7.77 5.98
C GLY A 29 -9.93 -8.18 4.57
N ALA A 30 -9.15 -7.32 3.92
CA ALA A 30 -8.71 -7.52 2.54
C ALA A 30 -7.78 -8.75 2.36
N PRO A 31 -7.80 -9.40 1.18
CA PRO A 31 -6.87 -10.45 0.79
C PRO A 31 -5.39 -10.12 1.00
N ILE A 32 -4.53 -11.14 1.12
CA ILE A 32 -3.09 -10.94 1.37
C ILE A 32 -2.35 -10.28 0.19
N ASN A 33 -2.90 -10.43 -1.02
CA ASN A 33 -2.30 -9.94 -2.26
C ASN A 33 -2.89 -8.59 -2.73
N THR A 34 -3.75 -7.94 -1.93
CA THR A 34 -4.41 -6.67 -2.31
C THR A 34 -3.41 -5.54 -2.60
N CYS A 35 -2.20 -5.60 -2.06
CA CYS A 35 -1.20 -4.54 -2.22
C CYS A 35 -0.54 -4.51 -3.60
N LEU A 36 -0.47 -5.65 -4.31
CA LEU A 36 0.17 -5.70 -5.64
C LEU A 36 -0.65 -4.95 -6.71
N SER A 37 -1.96 -4.94 -6.51
CA SER A 37 -2.87 -4.10 -7.26
C SER A 37 -4.19 -3.97 -6.51
N SER A 38 -4.39 -2.81 -5.90
CA SER A 38 -5.65 -2.46 -5.23
C SER A 38 -6.78 -2.27 -6.24
N ALA A 39 -6.44 -2.08 -7.53
CA ALA A 39 -7.37 -1.94 -8.65
C ALA A 39 -7.82 -3.30 -9.21
N THR A 40 -6.90 -4.26 -9.47
CA THR A 40 -7.20 -5.42 -10.33
C THR A 40 -8.24 -6.41 -9.77
N PHE A 41 -8.55 -6.36 -8.48
CA PHE A 41 -9.64 -7.17 -7.93
C PHE A 41 -11.02 -6.61 -8.26
N HIS A 42 -11.09 -5.32 -8.62
CA HIS A 42 -12.32 -4.56 -8.78
C HIS A 42 -12.38 -3.80 -10.13
N THR A 43 -11.30 -3.81 -10.93
CA THR A 43 -11.30 -3.25 -12.31
C THR A 43 -11.53 -4.30 -13.39
N LYS A 44 -11.57 -5.59 -13.05
CA LYS A 44 -12.03 -6.63 -13.98
C LYS A 44 -13.47 -7.02 -13.66
N VAL A 45 -14.33 -6.97 -14.68
CA VAL A 45 -15.60 -7.69 -14.69
C VAL A 45 -15.27 -9.16 -14.47
N LEU A 46 -15.38 -9.64 -13.24
CA LEU A 46 -15.33 -11.07 -12.96
C LEU A 46 -16.69 -11.63 -13.42
N ASN A 47 -16.65 -12.60 -14.34
CA ASN A 47 -17.77 -13.20 -15.05
C ASN A 47 -19.09 -13.18 -14.25
N GLU A 48 -20.09 -12.50 -14.83
CA GLU A 48 -21.57 -12.59 -14.65
C GLU A 48 -22.17 -12.55 -13.23
N THR A 49 -21.36 -12.50 -12.16
CA THR A 49 -21.84 -12.46 -10.76
C THR A 49 -21.19 -11.37 -9.91
N HIS A 50 -20.13 -10.74 -10.40
CA HIS A 50 -19.37 -9.67 -9.72
C HIS A 50 -19.61 -8.32 -10.41
N MET A 51 -20.84 -7.82 -10.35
CA MET A 51 -21.20 -6.51 -10.92
C MET A 51 -21.05 -5.44 -9.85
N GLY A 52 -19.86 -4.83 -9.76
CA GLY A 52 -19.65 -3.62 -8.98
C GLY A 52 -19.29 -2.46 -9.88
N GLN A 53 -19.88 -1.30 -9.63
CA GLN A 53 -19.60 -0.09 -10.41
C GLN A 53 -18.29 0.53 -9.92
N TYR A 54 -17.32 0.62 -10.81
CA TYR A 54 -16.15 1.47 -10.61
C TYR A 54 -16.60 2.93 -10.59
N LEU A 55 -16.44 3.58 -9.44
CA LEU A 55 -16.58 5.03 -9.34
C LEU A 55 -15.17 5.61 -9.27
N PRO A 56 -14.64 6.21 -10.37
CA PRO A 56 -13.43 7.01 -10.24
C PRO A 56 -13.75 8.11 -9.24
N MET A 57 -12.81 8.40 -8.34
CA MET A 57 -12.96 9.56 -7.47
C MET A 57 -12.89 10.83 -8.34
N ASN A 58 -14.04 11.29 -8.83
CA ASN A 58 -14.18 12.58 -9.48
C ASN A 58 -14.27 13.64 -8.39
N ASN A 59 -13.45 14.70 -8.49
CA ASN A 59 -13.35 15.79 -7.51
C ASN A 59 -14.68 16.52 -7.20
N SER A 60 -15.75 16.22 -7.95
CA SER A 60 -17.09 16.77 -7.74
C SER A 60 -17.88 16.13 -6.59
N GLU A 61 -17.57 14.89 -6.18
CA GLU A 61 -18.27 14.17 -5.11
C GLU A 61 -17.26 13.37 -4.27
N MET A 62 -16.53 14.07 -3.39
CA MET A 62 -15.58 13.43 -2.46
C MET A 62 -16.34 12.68 -1.34
N ASN A 63 -16.90 11.51 -1.65
CA ASN A 63 -17.65 10.69 -0.69
C ASN A 63 -16.78 10.20 0.47
N TYR A 64 -15.47 10.13 0.27
CA TYR A 64 -14.50 9.73 1.28
C TYR A 64 -13.28 10.62 1.23
N THR A 65 -12.68 10.92 2.37
CA THR A 65 -11.46 11.73 2.47
C THR A 65 -10.40 10.97 3.24
N LEU A 66 -9.18 10.98 2.72
CA LEU A 66 -8.02 10.41 3.38
C LEU A 66 -7.07 11.54 3.80
N THR A 67 -6.95 11.79 5.09
CA THR A 67 -6.17 12.90 5.63
C THR A 67 -4.99 12.39 6.45
N VAL A 68 -3.94 13.21 6.54
CA VAL A 68 -2.74 12.94 7.32
C VAL A 68 -2.54 14.02 8.38
N SER A 69 -2.05 13.64 9.55
CA SER A 69 -1.75 14.57 10.65
C SER A 69 -0.61 15.55 10.36
N LYS A 70 0.25 15.24 9.39
CA LYS A 70 1.38 16.08 8.96
C LYS A 70 1.84 15.67 7.56
N LEU A 71 2.49 16.60 6.86
CA LEU A 71 2.97 16.43 5.49
C LEU A 71 4.45 16.04 5.41
N GLU A 72 5.07 15.74 6.54
CA GLU A 72 6.49 15.41 6.63
C GLU A 72 6.69 14.23 7.57
N TYR A 73 7.56 13.28 7.19
CA TYR A 73 8.05 12.25 8.10
C TYR A 73 9.56 12.34 8.26
N LYS A 74 10.02 12.08 9.48
CA LYS A 74 11.43 12.02 9.81
C LYS A 74 11.87 10.59 10.01
N ASN A 75 12.97 10.23 9.35
CA ASN A 75 13.60 8.96 9.61
C ASN A 75 14.79 9.14 10.56
N LEU A 76 14.51 9.13 11.86
CA LEU A 76 15.55 9.31 12.88
C LEU A 76 16.10 7.96 13.33
N THR A 77 17.33 7.66 12.93
CA THR A 77 18.23 6.74 13.62
C THR A 77 19.48 7.50 13.99
N LEU A 78 19.43 8.24 15.10
CA LEU A 78 20.65 8.75 15.73
C LEU A 78 21.25 7.62 16.58
N PRO A 79 22.54 7.24 16.42
CA PRO A 79 23.15 6.09 17.10
C PRO A 79 23.19 6.15 18.63
N LYS A 80 22.74 7.25 19.27
CA LYS A 80 22.91 7.50 20.71
C LYS A 80 21.66 8.00 21.45
N MET A 81 20.48 8.01 20.83
CA MET A 81 19.24 8.37 21.53
C MET A 81 18.18 7.32 21.27
N LYS A 82 17.42 6.95 22.32
CA LYS A 82 16.22 6.10 22.20
C LYS A 82 15.42 6.57 20.98
N PRO A 83 15.12 5.71 20.00
CA PRO A 83 14.46 6.14 18.78
C PRO A 83 13.06 6.64 19.15
N LYS A 84 12.85 7.96 19.11
CA LYS A 84 11.50 8.50 19.01
C LYS A 84 11.09 8.25 17.56
N GLN A 85 10.56 7.04 17.31
CA GLN A 85 10.12 6.65 15.98
C GLN A 85 9.02 7.62 15.55
N ASP A 86 9.27 8.30 14.44
CA ASP A 86 8.27 9.22 13.91
C ASP A 86 7.09 8.42 13.37
N TYR A 87 5.88 8.98 13.47
CA TYR A 87 4.69 8.36 12.91
C TYR A 87 3.79 9.41 12.29
N ILE A 88 2.97 8.99 11.32
CA ILE A 88 1.90 9.79 10.73
C ILE A 88 0.60 9.12 11.10
N ARG A 89 -0.28 9.88 11.77
CA ARG A 89 -1.68 9.49 11.86
C ARG A 89 -2.37 9.72 10.54
N VAL A 90 -3.00 8.67 10.03
CA VAL A 90 -3.81 8.66 8.80
C VAL A 90 -5.25 8.42 9.20
N THR A 91 -6.17 9.20 8.62
CA THR A 91 -7.59 9.14 8.93
C THR A 91 -8.39 9.03 7.64
N LEU A 92 -9.20 7.97 7.53
CA LEU A 92 -10.18 7.80 6.46
C LEU A 92 -11.56 8.19 7.02
N ARG A 93 -12.26 9.08 6.33
CA ARG A 93 -13.55 9.63 6.75
C ARG A 93 -14.57 9.61 5.62
N ALA A 94 -15.79 9.18 5.92
CA ALA A 94 -16.94 9.31 5.02
C ALA A 94 -17.51 10.73 5.03
N ALA A 95 -18.16 11.13 3.94
CA ALA A 95 -18.94 12.35 3.87
C ALA A 95 -20.03 12.40 4.95
N PRO A 96 -20.54 13.60 5.32
CA PRO A 96 -21.65 13.72 6.26
C PRO A 96 -22.84 12.85 5.86
N ASN A 97 -23.40 12.12 6.81
CA ASN A 97 -24.49 11.15 6.61
C ASN A 97 -24.16 9.93 5.71
N ASP A 98 -22.88 9.68 5.44
CA ASP A 98 -22.42 8.49 4.71
C ASP A 98 -21.55 7.57 5.58
N TYR A 99 -21.29 6.35 5.11
CA TYR A 99 -20.51 5.33 5.79
C TYR A 99 -19.73 4.44 4.81
N PHE A 100 -18.81 3.65 5.33
CA PHE A 100 -18.15 2.54 4.65
C PHE A 100 -18.10 1.31 5.55
N ARG A 101 -18.07 0.12 4.93
CA ARG A 101 -18.01 -1.17 5.62
C ARG A 101 -16.63 -1.80 5.52
N GLY A 102 -16.03 -1.72 4.34
CA GLY A 102 -14.70 -2.23 4.05
C GLY A 102 -13.74 -1.11 3.68
N PHE A 103 -12.46 -1.32 3.99
CA PHE A 103 -11.39 -0.48 3.47
C PHE A 103 -10.10 -1.26 3.37
N PHE A 104 -9.20 -0.77 2.52
CA PHE A 104 -7.80 -1.13 2.48
C PHE A 104 -6.98 0.13 2.24
N VAL A 105 -6.02 0.42 3.12
CA VAL A 105 -5.12 1.58 2.96
C VAL A 105 -3.68 1.08 2.93
N GLN A 106 -2.88 1.67 2.07
CA GLN A 106 -1.44 1.44 1.97
C GLN A 106 -0.69 2.76 1.77
N ALA A 107 0.58 2.79 2.15
CA ALA A 107 1.49 3.87 1.82
C ALA A 107 2.33 3.45 0.60
N THR A 108 2.44 4.29 -0.41
CA THR A 108 3.20 4.01 -1.62
C THR A 108 3.93 5.27 -2.11
N ARG A 109 4.65 5.16 -3.22
CA ARG A 109 5.28 6.33 -3.86
C ARG A 109 4.21 7.35 -4.21
N ALA A 110 4.50 8.63 -4.00
CA ALA A 110 3.61 9.69 -4.43
C ALA A 110 3.27 9.56 -5.92
N ASP A 111 2.00 9.82 -6.26
CA ASP A 111 1.50 9.84 -7.62
C ASP A 111 1.69 8.50 -8.36
N PHE A 112 1.80 7.38 -7.63
CA PHE A 112 1.91 6.06 -8.23
C PHE A 112 0.63 5.74 -9.03
N PRO A 113 0.72 5.37 -10.32
CA PRO A 113 -0.45 5.14 -11.15
C PRO A 113 -1.35 4.02 -10.61
N LEU A 114 -2.67 4.21 -10.69
CA LEU A 114 -3.64 3.23 -10.19
C LEU A 114 -3.45 1.84 -10.84
N GLU A 115 -3.31 1.83 -12.16
CA GLU A 115 -3.22 0.63 -13.02
C GLU A 115 -1.84 -0.01 -13.05
N ALA A 116 -0.82 0.61 -12.44
CA ALA A 116 0.52 0.06 -12.42
C ALA A 116 0.61 -1.17 -11.51
N ILE A 117 1.25 -2.22 -12.01
CA ILE A 117 1.55 -3.44 -11.25
C ILE A 117 2.76 -3.23 -10.33
N ASN A 118 2.90 -4.10 -9.33
CA ASN A 118 4.01 -4.08 -8.38
C ASN A 118 4.11 -2.77 -7.59
N ARG A 119 2.95 -2.21 -7.22
CA ARG A 119 2.91 -1.04 -6.35
C ARG A 119 3.68 -1.32 -5.05
N PRO A 120 4.71 -0.52 -4.73
CA PRO A 120 5.47 -0.72 -3.51
C PRO A 120 4.62 -0.32 -2.30
N ALA A 121 4.73 -1.09 -1.23
CA ALA A 121 4.00 -0.84 0.00
C ALA A 121 4.99 -0.52 1.13
N TYR A 122 4.85 0.66 1.72
CA TYR A 122 5.87 1.19 2.64
C TYR A 122 5.43 1.15 4.10
N GLY A 123 6.39 0.92 4.97
CA GLY A 123 6.28 1.13 6.41
C GLY A 123 5.47 0.06 7.13
N THR A 124 5.02 0.44 8.31
CA THR A 124 4.25 -0.40 9.22
C THR A 124 3.01 0.36 9.67
N PHE A 125 1.84 -0.21 9.43
CA PHE A 125 0.60 0.31 10.01
C PHE A 125 0.31 -0.30 11.38
N ARG A 126 -0.17 0.53 12.31
CA ARG A 126 -0.68 0.14 13.61
C ARG A 126 -2.13 0.59 13.77
N PRO A 127 -3.07 -0.34 14.02
CA PRO A 127 -4.46 0.02 14.29
C PRO A 127 -4.57 0.78 15.62
N LEU A 128 -5.50 1.74 15.67
CA LEU A 128 -5.86 2.46 16.90
C LEU A 128 -7.20 2.00 17.48
N ASP A 129 -7.95 1.19 16.73
CA ASP A 129 -9.25 0.68 17.09
C ASP A 129 -9.40 -0.81 16.73
N ALA A 130 -10.46 -1.44 17.24
CA ALA A 130 -10.80 -2.82 16.94
C ALA A 130 -11.43 -3.01 15.54
N ASN A 131 -11.69 -1.92 14.80
CA ASN A 131 -12.26 -1.96 13.46
C ASN A 131 -11.19 -2.15 12.38
N SER A 132 -9.92 -2.08 12.77
CA SER A 132 -8.77 -2.05 11.88
C SER A 132 -7.76 -3.13 12.24
N GLN A 133 -7.14 -3.74 11.24
CA GLN A 133 -6.08 -4.71 11.40
C GLN A 133 -4.98 -4.53 10.35
N ALA A 134 -3.75 -4.75 10.80
CA ALA A 134 -2.56 -4.71 9.98
C ALA A 134 -2.62 -5.80 8.89
N ARG A 135 -2.21 -5.47 7.66
CA ARG A 135 -2.12 -6.42 6.55
C ARG A 135 -0.70 -6.50 5.99
N ARG A 136 -0.16 -7.72 5.98
CA ARG A 136 1.12 -8.01 5.34
C ARG A 136 0.97 -7.95 3.83
N CYS A 137 1.87 -7.23 3.17
CA CYS A 137 2.00 -7.23 1.72
C CYS A 137 3.29 -7.94 1.35
N ARG A 138 3.27 -8.71 0.26
CA ARG A 138 4.48 -9.40 -0.24
C ARG A 138 5.59 -8.42 -0.63
N ALA A 139 5.22 -7.24 -1.14
CA ALA A 139 6.12 -6.14 -1.48
C ALA A 139 6.22 -5.07 -0.36
N ALA A 140 5.90 -5.42 0.90
CA ALA A 140 6.02 -4.51 2.01
C ALA A 140 7.45 -4.46 2.57
N VAL A 141 8.01 -3.26 2.71
CA VAL A 141 9.19 -3.06 3.55
C VAL A 141 8.78 -2.38 4.86
N GLY A 142 9.21 -2.95 5.99
CA GLY A 142 8.68 -2.62 7.32
C GLY A 142 7.64 -3.60 7.87
N GLY A 143 7.37 -4.71 7.16
CA GLY A 143 6.62 -5.86 7.66
C GLY A 143 5.09 -5.78 7.47
N VAL A 144 4.48 -4.60 7.55
CA VAL A 144 3.03 -4.41 7.34
C VAL A 144 2.78 -3.24 6.39
N GLY A 145 2.71 -3.54 5.09
CA GLY A 145 2.53 -2.53 4.04
C GLY A 145 1.10 -2.05 3.82
N GLY A 146 0.12 -2.57 4.57
CA GLY A 146 -1.26 -2.09 4.48
C GLY A 146 -2.06 -2.28 5.77
N ILE A 147 -3.25 -1.70 5.81
CA ILE A 147 -4.21 -1.85 6.91
C ILE A 147 -5.62 -1.99 6.33
N THR A 148 -6.45 -2.81 6.97
CA THR A 148 -7.79 -3.13 6.47
C THR A 148 -8.78 -3.28 7.63
N HIS A 149 -10.06 -3.36 7.31
CA HIS A 149 -11.13 -3.59 8.26
C HIS A 149 -11.07 -4.98 8.92
N THR A 150 -11.62 -5.13 10.12
CA THR A 150 -11.80 -6.42 10.83
C THR A 150 -13.20 -7.01 10.68
N ASN A 151 -14.17 -6.17 10.30
CA ASN A 151 -15.58 -6.51 10.21
C ASN A 151 -16.30 -5.61 9.20
N ASN A 152 -17.50 -6.00 8.76
CA ASN A 152 -18.33 -5.26 7.80
C ASN A 152 -19.35 -4.29 8.44
N ARG A 153 -19.20 -3.92 9.73
CA ARG A 153 -20.08 -2.92 10.36
C ARG A 153 -19.88 -1.56 9.72
N ASP A 154 -20.92 -0.72 9.76
CA ASP A 154 -20.85 0.64 9.23
C ASP A 154 -19.85 1.47 10.05
N LYS A 155 -19.02 2.24 9.33
CA LYS A 155 -17.99 3.11 9.88
C LYS A 155 -18.08 4.45 9.17
N ASN A 156 -18.02 5.54 9.93
CA ASN A 156 -17.92 6.89 9.36
C ASN A 156 -16.47 7.40 9.39
N VAL A 157 -15.64 6.86 10.29
CA VAL A 157 -14.23 7.24 10.44
C VAL A 157 -13.41 6.05 10.96
N VAL A 158 -12.19 5.91 10.47
CA VAL A 158 -11.15 5.06 11.06
C VAL A 158 -9.83 5.83 11.09
N SER A 159 -8.97 5.54 12.07
CA SER A 159 -7.65 6.15 12.15
C SER A 159 -6.59 5.12 12.54
N PHE A 160 -5.39 5.31 12.02
CA PHE A 160 -4.27 4.42 12.26
C PHE A 160 -2.95 5.18 12.21
N ASP A 161 -1.96 4.66 12.93
CA ASP A 161 -0.61 5.21 12.90
C ASP A 161 0.22 4.46 11.86
N TRP A 162 0.89 5.22 11.01
CA TRP A 162 1.86 4.71 10.05
C TRP A 162 3.27 5.07 10.49
N TYR A 163 4.15 4.07 10.53
CA TYR A 163 5.55 4.23 10.87
C TYR A 163 6.40 4.03 9.60
N PRO A 164 7.25 5.00 9.22
CA PRO A 164 8.18 4.82 8.12
C PRO A 164 9.21 3.72 8.46
N PRO A 165 9.68 2.94 7.47
CA PRO A 165 10.75 1.95 7.66
C PRO A 165 12.00 2.61 8.23
N ALA A 166 12.64 2.07 9.25
CA ALA A 166 13.81 2.71 9.88
C ALA A 166 14.99 2.94 8.92
N SER A 167 15.76 3.99 9.16
CA SER A 167 16.95 4.42 8.42
C SER A 167 16.74 4.65 6.90
N CYS A 168 15.53 4.95 6.46
CA CYS A 168 15.16 5.08 5.05
C CYS A 168 14.40 6.37 4.70
N ASN A 169 14.94 7.17 3.78
CA ASN A 169 14.16 8.21 3.13
C ASN A 169 13.53 7.62 1.86
N LEU A 170 12.22 7.34 1.89
CA LEU A 170 11.46 6.78 0.76
C LEU A 170 11.13 7.83 -0.32
N GLY A 171 11.57 9.08 -0.14
CA GLY A 171 11.11 10.20 -0.94
C GLY A 171 9.68 10.60 -0.57
N ASN A 172 8.96 11.17 -1.54
CA ASN A 172 7.56 11.53 -1.36
C ASN A 172 6.68 10.26 -1.32
N VAL A 173 5.88 10.14 -0.26
CA VAL A 173 4.96 9.05 -0.02
C VAL A 173 3.53 9.58 -0.10
N GLN A 174 2.61 8.75 -0.57
CA GLN A 174 1.18 9.03 -0.57
C GLN A 174 0.42 7.84 -0.03
N PHE A 175 -0.61 8.11 0.79
CA PHE A 175 -1.53 7.09 1.25
C PHE A 175 -2.65 6.93 0.24
N VAL A 176 -2.98 5.69 -0.08
CA VAL A 176 -4.03 5.37 -1.05
C VAL A 176 -4.97 4.35 -0.43
N ALA A 177 -6.27 4.64 -0.51
CA ALA A 177 -7.32 3.80 0.02
C ALA A 177 -8.22 3.25 -1.09
N THR A 178 -8.64 2.00 -0.90
CA THR A 178 -9.86 1.44 -1.51
C THR A 178 -10.92 1.39 -0.42
N VAL A 179 -12.11 1.90 -0.72
CA VAL A 179 -13.23 2.03 0.23
C VAL A 179 -14.43 1.28 -0.33
N VAL A 180 -15.06 0.45 0.49
CA VAL A 180 -16.22 -0.36 0.12
C VAL A 180 -17.39 0.01 1.00
N LYS A 181 -18.48 0.49 0.41
CA LYS A 181 -19.74 0.76 1.12
C LYS A 181 -20.63 -0.48 1.13
N GLN A 182 -20.77 -1.10 -0.03
CA GLN A 182 -21.49 -2.36 -0.22
C GLN A 182 -20.87 -3.16 -1.37
N TYR A 183 -21.33 -4.38 -1.57
CA TYR A 183 -20.70 -5.34 -2.49
C TYR A 183 -20.45 -4.81 -3.91
N ASN A 184 -21.39 -4.02 -4.43
CA ASN A 184 -21.35 -3.44 -5.77
C ASN A 184 -20.97 -1.96 -5.81
N GLU A 185 -20.60 -1.36 -4.67
CA GLU A 185 -20.34 0.08 -4.55
C GLU A 185 -19.04 0.32 -3.77
N TYR A 186 -18.01 0.70 -4.51
CA TYR A 186 -16.67 0.92 -3.98
C TYR A 186 -15.94 2.03 -4.75
N TRP A 187 -15.00 2.65 -4.06
CA TRP A 187 -14.12 3.67 -4.58
C TRP A 187 -12.69 3.19 -4.46
N VAL A 188 -11.95 3.28 -5.55
CA VAL A 188 -10.52 3.02 -5.56
C VAL A 188 -9.79 4.34 -5.71
N ASP A 189 -8.54 4.35 -5.28
CA ASP A 189 -7.65 5.50 -5.45
C ASP A 189 -8.06 6.76 -4.65
N VAL A 190 -8.64 6.56 -3.47
CA VAL A 190 -8.86 7.66 -2.52
C VAL A 190 -7.50 8.05 -1.93
N ARG A 191 -6.96 9.20 -2.35
CA ARG A 191 -5.59 9.62 -2.03
C ARG A 191 -5.53 10.63 -0.90
N SER A 192 -4.46 10.56 -0.12
CA SER A 192 -4.06 11.64 0.78
C SER A 192 -3.27 12.72 0.03
N PRO A 193 -3.05 13.89 0.66
CA PRO A 193 -1.94 14.75 0.29
C PRO A 193 -0.61 14.00 0.29
N ASN A 194 0.34 14.48 -0.52
CA ASN A 194 1.70 13.95 -0.54
C ASN A 194 2.41 14.28 0.79
N VAL A 195 3.21 13.33 1.26
CA VAL A 195 4.01 13.45 2.47
C VAL A 195 5.48 13.34 2.10
N THR A 196 6.27 14.34 2.44
CA THR A 196 7.68 14.43 2.11
C THR A 196 8.56 13.77 3.17
N GLY A 197 9.52 12.95 2.71
CA GLY A 197 10.54 12.37 3.56
C GLY A 197 11.66 13.34 3.88
N ILE A 198 11.87 13.61 5.18
CA ILE A 198 12.96 14.44 5.68
C ILE A 198 13.99 13.53 6.35
N GLY A 199 15.23 13.55 5.87
CA GLY A 199 16.31 12.70 6.39
C GLY A 199 17.36 12.37 5.34
N PHE A 200 18.22 11.39 5.65
CA PHE A 200 19.43 11.00 4.92
C PHE A 200 19.38 11.29 3.41
N GLN A 201 20.21 12.24 2.97
CA GLN A 201 20.48 12.55 1.57
C GLN A 201 21.81 11.88 1.15
N GLY A 202 21.98 11.56 -0.14
CA GLY A 202 23.17 10.90 -0.70
C GLY A 202 23.01 9.40 -0.96
N GLU A 203 24.12 8.70 -1.22
CA GLU A 203 24.16 7.30 -1.70
C GLU A 203 23.42 6.29 -0.81
N ARG A 204 23.44 6.49 0.52
CA ARG A 204 22.69 5.65 1.46
C ARG A 204 21.19 5.79 1.31
N GLY A 205 20.72 6.99 0.97
CA GLY A 205 19.31 7.26 0.74
C GLY A 205 18.80 6.49 -0.48
N ILE A 206 19.53 6.57 -1.60
CA ILE A 206 19.10 5.91 -2.84
C ILE A 206 19.18 4.39 -2.78
N LEU A 207 20.21 3.83 -2.14
CA LEU A 207 20.27 2.38 -1.92
C LEU A 207 19.12 1.89 -1.03
N CYS A 208 18.70 2.70 -0.05
CA CYS A 208 17.53 2.37 0.75
C CYS A 208 16.25 2.42 -0.09
N GLN A 209 16.08 3.43 -0.94
CA GLN A 209 14.93 3.49 -1.85
C GLN A 209 14.90 2.28 -2.80
N LEU A 210 16.05 1.86 -3.34
CA LEU A 210 16.15 0.66 -4.18
C LEU A 210 15.77 -0.61 -3.41
N TYR A 211 16.22 -0.73 -2.16
CA TYR A 211 15.84 -1.85 -1.30
C TYR A 211 14.33 -1.90 -1.02
N ASN A 212 13.70 -0.73 -0.86
CA ASN A 212 12.27 -0.61 -0.54
C ASN A 212 11.36 -0.67 -1.78
N ASP A 213 11.89 -0.33 -2.95
CA ASP A 213 11.19 -0.31 -4.23
C ASP A 213 12.09 -0.84 -5.36
N PRO A 214 12.38 -2.15 -5.36
CA PRO A 214 13.37 -2.74 -6.25
C PRO A 214 12.95 -2.76 -7.72
N PHE A 215 11.67 -2.50 -8.03
CA PHE A 215 11.16 -2.48 -9.41
C PHE A 215 11.16 -1.07 -10.02
N ASN A 216 11.61 -0.06 -9.27
CA ASN A 216 11.69 1.30 -9.75
C ASN A 216 12.89 1.49 -10.68
N THR A 217 12.63 1.48 -11.97
CA THR A 217 13.66 1.61 -13.01
C THR A 217 14.43 2.92 -12.92
N GLY A 218 13.79 4.01 -12.49
CA GLY A 218 14.47 5.30 -12.28
C GLY A 218 15.53 5.21 -11.18
N ILE A 219 15.19 4.57 -10.05
CA ILE A 219 16.15 4.33 -8.97
C ILE A 219 17.26 3.37 -9.42
N GLN A 220 16.91 2.29 -10.13
CA GLN A 220 17.90 1.34 -10.66
C GLN A 220 18.92 2.04 -11.56
N GLN A 221 18.46 2.84 -12.52
CA GLN A 221 19.31 3.58 -13.45
C GLN A 221 20.21 4.58 -12.72
N GLU A 222 19.66 5.29 -11.74
CA GLU A 222 20.43 6.25 -10.96
C GLU A 222 21.50 5.57 -10.10
N VAL A 223 21.21 4.42 -9.48
CA VAL A 223 22.21 3.63 -8.75
C VAL A 223 23.32 3.16 -9.69
N ILE A 224 22.99 2.64 -10.88
CA ILE A 224 23.98 2.24 -11.88
C ILE A 224 24.86 3.43 -12.28
N ARG A 225 24.25 4.60 -12.53
CA ARG A 225 24.97 5.83 -12.88
C ARG A 225 25.98 6.22 -11.80
N LEU A 226 25.57 6.20 -10.53
CA LEU A 226 26.44 6.52 -9.39
C LEU A 226 27.59 5.51 -9.25
N LEU A 227 27.32 4.22 -9.40
CA LEU A 227 28.35 3.18 -9.36
C LEU A 227 29.39 3.36 -10.48
N SER A 228 28.96 3.68 -11.71
CA SER A 228 29.89 3.97 -12.80
C SER A 228 30.76 5.19 -12.52
N GLN A 229 30.19 6.25 -11.92
CA GLN A 229 30.96 7.44 -11.53
C GLN A 229 32.01 7.13 -10.46
N GLN A 230 31.65 6.32 -9.46
CA GLN A 230 32.60 5.89 -8.43
C GLN A 230 33.77 5.07 -9.01
N GLN A 231 33.48 4.14 -9.92
CA GLN A 231 34.51 3.32 -10.57
C GLN A 231 35.50 4.18 -11.37
N GLN A 232 35.00 5.18 -12.11
CA GLN A 232 35.85 6.11 -12.86
C GLN A 232 36.76 6.94 -11.93
N GLN A 233 36.21 7.45 -10.83
CA GLN A 233 36.99 8.21 -9.84
C GLN A 233 38.08 7.35 -9.19
N GLN A 234 37.76 6.10 -8.84
CA GLN A 234 38.74 5.17 -8.28
C GLN A 234 39.86 4.85 -9.28
N GLY A 235 39.54 4.65 -10.55
CA GLY A 235 40.53 4.45 -11.61
C GLY A 235 41.45 5.66 -11.80
N GLN A 236 40.90 6.87 -11.78
CA GLN A 236 41.69 8.11 -11.88
C GLN A 236 42.62 8.30 -10.66
N GLN A 237 42.12 8.02 -9.45
CA GLN A 237 42.94 8.10 -8.23
C GLN A 237 44.08 7.08 -8.23
N GLN A 238 43.83 5.85 -8.67
CA GLN A 238 44.87 4.82 -8.80
C GLN A 238 45.93 5.22 -9.83
N GLY A 239 45.52 5.77 -10.98
CA GLY A 239 46.44 6.26 -12.00
C GLY A 239 47.31 7.42 -11.50
N GLN A 240 46.73 8.38 -10.77
CA GLN A 240 47.48 9.49 -10.17
C GLN A 240 48.45 9.02 -9.08
N GLN A 241 48.07 8.06 -8.24
CA GLN A 241 48.97 7.46 -7.24
C GLN A 241 50.14 6.70 -7.87
N GLN A 242 49.92 6.01 -8.99
CA GLN A 242 50.99 5.35 -9.74
C GLN A 242 51.97 6.35 -10.36
N GLN A 243 51.46 7.43 -10.97
CA GLN A 243 52.30 8.48 -11.54
C GLN A 243 53.11 9.24 -10.48
N ALA A 244 52.54 9.49 -9.30
CA ALA A 244 53.25 10.11 -8.18
C ALA A 244 54.36 9.22 -7.59
N ARG A 245 54.22 7.90 -7.65
CA ARG A 245 55.24 6.94 -7.20
C ARG A 245 56.38 6.72 -8.19
N THR A 246 56.14 6.94 -9.48
CA THR A 246 57.19 6.84 -10.51
C THR A 246 57.97 8.14 -10.73
N ALA A 247 57.49 9.26 -10.17
CA ALA A 247 58.12 10.58 -10.31
C ALA A 247 58.98 11.02 -9.10
N GLY A 248 59.07 10.20 -8.04
CA GLY A 248 59.91 10.43 -6.86
C GLY A 248 60.90 9.28 -6.65
#